data_AF-A0A914QJT9-F1
#
_entry.id   AF-A0A914QJT9-F1
#
_cell.length_a   1.000
_cell.length_b   1.000
_cell.length_c   1.000
_cell.angle_alpha   90.00
_cell.angle_beta   90.00
_cell.angle_gamma   90.00
#
_symmetry.space_group_name_H-M   'P 1'
#
loop_
_entity.id
_entity.type
_entity.pdbx_description
1 polymer ?
#
loop_
_entity_poly.entity_id
_entity_poly.type
_entity_poly.pdbx_seq_one_letter_code
_entity_poly.pdbx_strand_id
1 'polypeptide(L)'
;MRSIKPSQELTRRNSFKKESQDVKFFEKVVLPLIRAYFNAHRNYFLASSSIVQTGTASNKEKEMVANLFCRLAGLLRIKNHAFGAVAKITVKCLQGLTQALDLKTLVKINSDIVRTGLLTFFNNCADDLFVAVKALNSEGQYSLLRGENLKSWISIEFANQMIIPVLTTLFLHIAKNHFGTDLLLDEIQAACYKMLDSLYMVTGISESYRGRKSINYEIEKHRPGLGQCLSAFASCFPVAFLEGDLNNNNKYSVLAKSQEASVQVQEMLQNLSQHIPELEKLLTSVEIHATNSLLYNEHPNVYDVDLPLLCSYLSYWWQLGPEGPLKTQ
;
A
#
# COMPACT_ATOMS: atom_id res chain seq x y z
N MET A 1 -23.83 -50.85 20.37
CA MET A 1 -22.49 -50.27 20.10
C MET A 1 -22.64 -49.18 19.05
N ARG A 2 -22.35 -47.91 19.40
CA ARG A 2 -22.40 -46.79 18.44
C ARG A 2 -21.25 -46.94 17.44
N SER A 3 -21.56 -46.98 16.15
CA SER A 3 -20.56 -46.92 15.08
C SER A 3 -19.83 -45.58 15.15
N ILE A 4 -18.54 -45.64 15.46
CA ILE A 4 -17.64 -44.48 15.42
C ILE A 4 -17.45 -44.12 13.95
N LYS A 5 -18.08 -43.04 13.51
CA LYS A 5 -17.78 -42.42 12.21
C LYS A 5 -16.39 -41.77 12.31
N PRO A 6 -15.43 -42.10 11.43
CA PRO A 6 -14.16 -41.39 11.39
C PRO A 6 -14.36 -39.95 10.92
N SER A 7 -13.67 -39.01 11.57
CA SER A 7 -13.59 -37.59 11.23
C SER A 7 -13.04 -37.41 9.81
N GLN A 8 -13.79 -36.71 8.95
CA GLN A 8 -13.43 -36.39 7.56
C GLN A 8 -12.32 -35.31 7.45
N GLU A 9 -11.19 -35.48 8.11
CA GLU A 9 -10.13 -34.44 8.15
C GLU A 9 -8.75 -34.96 7.72
N LEU A 10 -8.63 -36.13 7.09
CA LEU A 10 -7.33 -36.65 6.64
C LEU A 10 -7.38 -37.28 5.24
N THR A 11 -7.86 -36.54 4.25
CA THR A 11 -7.66 -36.92 2.84
C THR A 11 -6.59 -36.04 2.21
N ARG A 12 -5.45 -36.63 1.82
CA ARG A 12 -4.27 -36.02 1.15
C ARG A 12 -4.53 -35.42 -0.24
N ARG A 13 -5.79 -35.17 -0.61
CA ARG A 13 -6.17 -34.51 -1.87
C ARG A 13 -7.03 -33.30 -1.52
N ASN A 14 -6.41 -32.12 -1.49
CA ASN A 14 -7.09 -30.83 -1.39
C ASN A 14 -7.91 -30.58 -2.66
N SER A 15 -9.14 -31.11 -2.73
CA SER A 15 -10.14 -30.60 -3.66
C SER A 15 -10.95 -29.51 -2.94
N PHE A 16 -10.48 -28.27 -3.05
CA PHE A 16 -11.24 -27.05 -2.67
C PHE A 16 -12.43 -26.84 -3.61
N LYS A 17 -13.38 -27.78 -3.68
CA LYS A 17 -14.59 -27.64 -4.54
C LYS A 17 -15.88 -27.35 -3.78
N LYS A 18 -15.85 -27.23 -2.44
CA LYS A 18 -16.96 -26.71 -1.64
C LYS A 18 -16.45 -25.92 -0.44
N GLU A 19 -16.72 -24.61 -0.43
CA GLU A 19 -16.53 -23.75 0.74
C GLU A 19 -17.40 -24.22 1.91
N SER A 20 -16.87 -24.17 3.13
CA SER A 20 -17.63 -24.45 4.34
C SER A 20 -18.71 -23.40 4.57
N GLN A 21 -19.73 -23.73 5.38
CA GLN A 21 -20.78 -22.76 5.75
C GLN A 21 -20.17 -21.53 6.45
N ASP A 22 -19.11 -21.72 7.24
CA ASP A 22 -18.41 -20.64 7.94
C ASP A 22 -17.74 -19.66 6.97
N VAL A 23 -17.12 -20.15 5.89
CA VAL A 23 -16.51 -19.29 4.86
C VAL A 23 -17.57 -18.45 4.17
N LYS A 24 -18.73 -19.05 3.85
CA LYS A 24 -19.85 -18.33 3.23
C LYS A 24 -20.48 -17.31 4.16
N PHE A 25 -20.60 -17.62 5.45
CA PHE A 25 -21.09 -16.69 6.46
C PHE A 25 -20.11 -15.52 6.63
N PHE A 26 -18.82 -15.82 6.70
CA PHE A 26 -17.77 -14.80 6.77
C PHE A 26 -17.82 -13.85 5.56
N GLU A 27 -17.88 -14.41 4.36
CA GLU A 27 -18.00 -13.65 3.11
C GLU A 27 -19.27 -12.79 3.05
N LYS A 28 -20.43 -13.40 3.25
CA LYS A 28 -21.73 -12.79 2.91
C LYS A 28 -22.33 -11.95 4.03
N VAL A 29 -21.87 -12.16 5.26
CA VAL A 29 -22.43 -11.50 6.44
C VAL A 29 -21.35 -10.71 7.15
N VAL A 30 -20.24 -11.35 7.54
CA VAL A 30 -19.23 -10.70 8.38
C VAL A 30 -18.51 -9.56 7.66
N LEU A 31 -17.98 -9.79 6.45
CA LEU A 31 -17.27 -8.74 5.70
C LEU A 31 -18.16 -7.52 5.36
N PRO A 32 -19.41 -7.69 4.85
CA PRO A 32 -20.32 -6.57 4.64
C PRO A 32 -20.69 -5.84 5.93
N LEU A 33 -20.90 -6.57 7.03
CA LEU A 33 -21.24 -5.98 8.33
C LEU A 33 -20.09 -5.13 8.87
N ILE A 34 -18.86 -5.66 8.86
CA ILE A 34 -17.65 -4.92 9.26
C ILE A 34 -17.53 -3.65 8.43
N ARG A 35 -17.65 -3.77 7.10
CA ARG A 35 -17.58 -2.60 6.20
C ARG A 35 -18.64 -1.56 6.52
N ALA A 36 -19.90 -1.97 6.69
CA ALA A 36 -21.00 -1.05 6.99
C ALA A 36 -20.80 -0.36 8.33
N TYR A 37 -20.42 -1.11 9.36
CA TYR A 37 -20.17 -0.60 10.71
C TYR A 37 -19.06 0.46 10.73
N PHE A 38 -17.86 0.15 10.22
CA PHE A 38 -16.75 1.10 10.28
C PHE A 38 -16.96 2.31 9.37
N ASN A 39 -17.67 2.16 8.24
CA ASN A 39 -18.03 3.31 7.42
C ASN A 39 -18.99 4.27 8.16
N ALA A 40 -19.98 3.74 8.89
CA ALA A 40 -20.93 4.55 9.65
C ALA A 40 -20.29 5.19 10.89
N HIS A 41 -19.36 4.49 11.53
CA HIS A 41 -18.81 4.88 12.83
C HIS A 41 -17.35 5.36 12.81
N ARG A 42 -16.75 5.62 11.63
CA ARG A 42 -15.34 6.08 11.54
C ARG A 42 -14.99 7.26 12.45
N ASN A 43 -15.89 8.25 12.57
CA ASN A 43 -15.65 9.42 13.40
C ASN A 43 -15.59 9.10 14.90
N TYR A 44 -16.30 8.06 15.36
CA TYR A 44 -16.24 7.60 16.75
C TYR A 44 -14.82 7.11 17.10
N PHE A 45 -14.13 6.46 16.16
CA PHE A 45 -12.77 5.98 16.35
C PHE A 45 -11.70 7.06 16.19
N LEU A 46 -11.92 8.06 15.34
CA LEU A 46 -10.97 9.16 15.11
C LEU A 46 -11.07 10.29 16.14
N ALA A 47 -12.18 10.36 16.89
CA ALA A 47 -12.35 11.40 17.89
C ALA A 47 -11.27 11.31 18.99
N SER A 48 -10.71 12.47 19.33
CA SER A 48 -9.81 12.62 20.48
C SER A 48 -10.63 12.81 21.75
N SER A 49 -10.26 12.13 22.83
CA SER A 49 -10.95 12.27 24.12
C SER A 49 -10.89 13.71 24.61
N SER A 50 -12.04 14.33 24.83
CA SER A 50 -12.15 15.56 25.61
C SER A 50 -12.14 15.24 27.11
N ILE A 51 -12.08 16.26 27.99
CA ILE A 51 -12.11 16.12 29.46
C ILE A 51 -13.32 15.27 29.94
N VAL A 52 -14.38 15.17 29.13
CA VAL A 52 -15.52 14.28 29.36
C VAL A 52 -15.46 13.11 28.39
N GLN A 53 -15.31 11.88 28.90
CA GLN A 53 -15.10 10.64 28.14
C GLN A 53 -16.34 10.08 27.41
N THR A 54 -17.39 10.88 27.19
CA THR A 54 -18.61 10.39 26.54
C THR A 54 -18.54 10.64 25.03
N GLY A 55 -18.66 9.57 24.22
CA GLY A 55 -18.83 9.67 22.77
C GLY A 55 -17.58 9.43 21.91
N THR A 56 -16.49 8.89 22.48
CA THR A 56 -15.26 8.53 21.74
C THR A 56 -14.83 7.10 22.02
N ALA A 57 -14.24 6.43 21.03
CA ALA A 57 -13.66 5.11 21.23
C ALA A 57 -12.52 5.12 22.27
N SER A 58 -12.50 4.12 23.13
CA SER A 58 -11.39 3.85 24.04
C SER A 58 -10.13 3.45 23.26
N ASN A 59 -8.96 3.60 23.90
CA ASN A 59 -7.69 3.14 23.33
C ASN A 59 -7.72 1.64 23.00
N LYS A 60 -8.44 0.83 23.81
CA LYS A 60 -8.56 -0.60 23.56
C LYS A 60 -9.40 -0.89 22.33
N GLU A 61 -10.49 -0.16 22.10
CA GLU A 61 -11.28 -0.27 20.87
C GLU A 61 -10.44 0.10 19.65
N LYS A 62 -9.71 1.22 19.70
CA LYS A 62 -8.81 1.64 18.62
C LYS A 62 -7.76 0.56 18.30
N GLU A 63 -7.16 -0.06 19.34
CA GLU A 63 -6.22 -1.17 19.18
C GLU A 63 -6.88 -2.39 18.51
N MET A 64 -8.12 -2.72 18.88
CA MET A 64 -8.87 -3.82 18.27
C MET A 64 -9.15 -3.57 16.78
N VAL A 65 -9.45 -2.33 16.37
CA VAL A 65 -9.63 -1.98 14.95
C VAL A 65 -8.33 -2.20 14.17
N ALA A 66 -7.20 -1.73 14.70
CA ALA A 66 -5.90 -1.90 14.06
C ALA A 66 -5.49 -3.37 13.94
N ASN A 67 -5.73 -4.17 14.98
CA ASN A 67 -5.47 -5.60 14.96
C ASN A 67 -6.38 -6.33 13.95
N LEU A 68 -7.67 -5.95 13.88
CA LEU A 68 -8.59 -6.48 12.89
C LEU A 68 -8.14 -6.16 11.45
N PHE A 69 -7.69 -4.92 11.19
CA PHE A 69 -7.12 -4.53 9.91
C PHE A 69 -5.90 -5.41 9.55
N CYS A 70 -4.91 -5.51 10.45
CA CYS A 70 -3.68 -6.26 10.19
C CYS A 70 -3.96 -7.76 9.95
N ARG A 71 -4.86 -8.35 10.76
CA ARG A 71 -5.26 -9.76 10.61
C ARG A 71 -6.00 -10.01 9.31
N LEU A 72 -6.93 -9.14 8.93
CA LEU A 72 -7.68 -9.27 7.69
C LEU A 72 -6.78 -9.11 6.46
N ALA A 73 -5.85 -8.15 6.50
CA ALA A 73 -4.87 -7.96 5.43
C ALA A 73 -3.92 -9.16 5.30
N GLY A 74 -3.41 -9.67 6.43
CA GLY A 74 -2.59 -10.89 6.46
C GLY A 74 -3.35 -12.11 5.97
N LEU A 75 -4.62 -12.27 6.33
CA LEU A 75 -5.47 -13.35 5.85
C LEU A 75 -5.70 -13.26 4.34
N LEU A 76 -6.01 -12.07 3.81
CA LEU A 76 -6.18 -11.83 2.38
C LEU A 76 -4.92 -12.22 1.60
N ARG A 77 -3.74 -11.85 2.12
CA ARG A 77 -2.45 -12.22 1.53
C ARG A 77 -2.22 -13.74 1.52
N ILE A 78 -2.35 -14.41 2.67
CA ILE A 78 -2.02 -15.83 2.81
C ILE A 78 -3.04 -16.72 2.07
N LYS A 79 -4.30 -16.31 2.01
CA LYS A 79 -5.40 -17.11 1.46
C LYS A 79 -5.98 -16.51 0.16
N ASN A 80 -5.22 -15.71 -0.58
CA ASN A 80 -5.69 -15.00 -1.78
C ASN A 80 -6.48 -15.91 -2.74
N HIS A 81 -5.97 -17.12 -3.05
CA HIS A 81 -6.65 -18.09 -3.91
C HIS A 81 -8.02 -18.54 -3.38
N ALA A 82 -8.20 -18.59 -2.06
CA ALA A 82 -9.47 -18.97 -1.44
C ALA A 82 -10.46 -17.80 -1.38
N PHE A 83 -10.01 -16.55 -1.52
CA PHE A 83 -10.91 -15.40 -1.59
C PHE A 83 -11.61 -15.31 -2.95
N GLY A 84 -10.97 -15.65 -4.08
CA GLY A 84 -11.63 -15.69 -5.39
C GLY A 84 -12.54 -14.47 -5.67
N ALA A 85 -13.84 -14.69 -5.87
CA ALA A 85 -14.82 -13.62 -6.11
C ALA A 85 -15.04 -12.66 -4.91
N VAL A 86 -14.69 -13.10 -3.70
CA VAL A 86 -14.82 -12.37 -2.43
C VAL A 86 -13.72 -11.33 -2.24
N ALA A 87 -12.61 -11.47 -2.95
CA ALA A 87 -11.43 -10.63 -2.71
C ALA A 87 -11.76 -9.13 -2.84
N LYS A 88 -12.64 -8.76 -3.78
CA LYS A 88 -13.14 -7.39 -3.95
C LYS A 88 -13.90 -6.86 -2.74
N ILE A 89 -14.71 -7.67 -2.06
CA ILE A 89 -15.42 -7.21 -0.86
C ILE A 89 -14.50 -7.13 0.35
N THR A 90 -13.50 -8.02 0.44
CA THR A 90 -12.45 -7.94 1.46
C THR A 90 -11.64 -6.66 1.32
N VAL A 91 -11.24 -6.28 0.11
CA VAL A 91 -10.56 -4.99 -0.15
C VAL A 91 -11.44 -3.83 0.29
N LYS A 92 -12.72 -3.81 -0.10
CA LYS A 92 -13.66 -2.77 0.35
C LYS A 92 -13.85 -2.72 1.87
N CYS A 93 -13.74 -3.86 2.54
CA CYS A 93 -13.78 -3.98 3.99
C CYS A 93 -12.51 -3.38 4.62
N LEU A 94 -11.33 -3.73 4.11
CA LEU A 94 -10.05 -3.14 4.53
C LEU A 94 -10.02 -1.63 4.32
N GLN A 95 -10.56 -1.13 3.20
CA GLN A 95 -10.68 0.30 2.94
C GLN A 95 -11.61 0.99 3.95
N GLY A 96 -12.72 0.36 4.33
CA GLY A 96 -13.62 0.88 5.37
C GLY A 96 -12.96 0.89 6.76
N LEU A 97 -12.25 -0.20 7.11
CA LEU A 97 -11.47 -0.30 8.36
C LEU A 97 -10.39 0.78 8.43
N THR A 98 -9.68 1.00 7.32
CA THR A 98 -8.62 2.01 7.21
C THR A 98 -9.10 3.39 7.64
N GLN A 99 -10.31 3.77 7.21
CA GLN A 99 -10.89 5.08 7.53
C GLN A 99 -11.24 5.24 9.02
N ALA A 100 -11.26 4.16 9.80
CA ALA A 100 -11.49 4.18 11.24
C ALA A 100 -10.21 4.03 12.08
N LEU A 101 -9.03 3.93 11.44
CA LEU A 101 -7.76 3.78 12.17
C LEU A 101 -7.28 5.12 12.73
N ASP A 102 -7.23 5.25 14.05
CA ASP A 102 -6.57 6.38 14.71
C ASP A 102 -5.08 6.06 14.95
N LEU A 103 -4.29 6.21 13.90
CA LEU A 103 -2.87 5.84 13.91
C LEU A 103 -2.06 6.70 14.87
N LYS A 104 -2.43 7.97 15.07
CA LYS A 104 -1.78 8.86 16.05
C LYS A 104 -1.93 8.36 17.48
N THR A 105 -3.15 8.00 17.88
CA THR A 105 -3.36 7.42 19.22
C THR A 105 -2.63 6.08 19.36
N LEU A 106 -2.66 5.24 18.32
CA LEU A 106 -2.02 3.92 18.34
C LEU A 106 -0.49 3.98 18.48
N VAL A 107 0.15 4.96 17.82
CA VAL A 107 1.57 5.23 18.01
C VAL A 107 1.84 5.74 19.43
N LYS A 108 1.01 6.67 19.94
CA LYS A 108 1.18 7.24 21.30
C LYS A 108 1.03 6.22 22.42
N ILE A 109 0.10 5.27 22.31
CA ILE A 109 -0.05 4.21 23.31
C ILE A 109 1.09 3.18 23.25
N ASN A 110 1.93 3.23 22.21
CA ASN A 110 3.08 2.36 22.01
C ASN A 110 2.75 0.86 22.14
N SER A 111 1.63 0.43 21.54
CA SER A 111 1.20 -0.97 21.58
C SER A 111 2.07 -1.81 20.64
N ASP A 112 2.93 -2.67 21.21
CA ASP A 112 3.86 -3.51 20.45
C ASP A 112 3.15 -4.41 19.43
N ILE A 113 1.96 -4.91 19.77
CA ILE A 113 1.16 -5.77 18.89
C ILE A 113 0.75 -5.00 17.64
N VAL A 114 0.30 -3.75 17.80
CA VAL A 114 -0.14 -2.91 16.68
C VAL A 114 1.05 -2.44 15.86
N ARG A 115 2.14 -2.01 16.51
CA ARG A 115 3.37 -1.61 15.82
C ARG A 115 3.92 -2.75 14.96
N THR A 116 4.01 -3.95 15.53
CA THR A 116 4.44 -5.16 14.82
C THR A 116 3.48 -5.52 13.69
N GLY A 117 2.16 -5.42 13.93
CA GLY A 117 1.14 -5.69 12.92
C GLY A 117 1.23 -4.75 11.71
N LEU A 118 1.37 -3.44 11.95
CA LEU A 118 1.51 -2.43 10.90
C LEU A 118 2.84 -2.60 10.15
N LEU A 119 3.95 -2.78 10.87
CA LEU A 119 5.25 -3.04 10.25
C LEU A 119 5.22 -4.29 9.36
N THR A 120 4.58 -5.35 9.82
CA THR A 120 4.39 -6.59 9.04
C THR A 120 3.54 -6.33 7.80
N PHE A 121 2.46 -5.54 7.92
CA PHE A 121 1.65 -5.14 6.77
C PHE A 121 2.47 -4.38 5.72
N PHE A 122 3.22 -3.36 6.12
CA PHE A 122 4.05 -2.57 5.22
C PHE A 122 5.13 -3.39 4.52
N ASN A 123 5.86 -4.24 5.26
CA ASN A 123 6.87 -5.12 4.67
C ASN A 123 6.25 -6.14 3.70
N ASN A 124 5.11 -6.72 4.05
CA ASN A 124 4.41 -7.64 3.16
C ASN A 124 4.01 -6.96 1.84
N CYS A 125 3.47 -5.73 1.90
CA CYS A 125 3.17 -4.96 0.70
C CYS A 125 4.42 -4.66 -0.14
N ALA A 126 5.53 -4.28 0.51
CA ALA A 126 6.81 -4.04 -0.16
C ALA A 126 7.32 -5.29 -0.89
N ASP A 127 7.35 -6.43 -0.18
CA ASP A 127 7.84 -7.69 -0.74
C ASP A 127 6.96 -8.19 -1.89
N ASP A 128 5.63 -8.12 -1.74
CA ASP A 128 4.70 -8.60 -2.76
C ASP A 128 4.75 -7.71 -4.02
N LEU A 129 4.89 -6.39 -3.87
CA LEU A 129 5.11 -5.48 -4.99
C LEU A 129 6.44 -5.80 -5.68
N PHE A 130 7.54 -5.89 -4.93
CA PHE A 130 8.85 -6.22 -5.49
C PHE A 130 8.83 -7.53 -6.28
N VAL A 131 8.19 -8.58 -5.74
CA VAL A 131 8.03 -9.87 -6.44
C VAL A 131 7.21 -9.72 -7.73
N ALA A 132 6.12 -8.95 -7.70
CA ALA A 132 5.31 -8.71 -8.89
C ALA A 132 6.11 -8.00 -10.00
N VAL A 133 6.88 -6.97 -9.65
CA VAL A 133 7.67 -6.20 -10.63
C VAL A 133 8.89 -6.99 -11.11
N LYS A 134 9.53 -7.76 -10.24
CA LYS A 134 10.61 -8.67 -10.66
C LYS A 134 10.10 -9.73 -11.65
N ALA A 135 8.92 -10.30 -11.39
CA ALA A 135 8.30 -11.26 -12.30
C ALA A 135 7.87 -10.64 -13.63
N LEU A 136 7.54 -9.34 -13.64
CA LEU A 136 7.38 -8.57 -14.87
C LEU A 136 8.71 -8.41 -15.60
N ASN A 137 9.80 -8.05 -14.93
CA ASN A 137 11.05 -7.72 -15.60
C ASN A 137 11.79 -8.96 -16.17
N SER A 138 11.84 -10.08 -15.44
CA SER A 138 12.69 -11.23 -15.80
C SER A 138 12.03 -12.28 -16.72
N GLU A 139 11.36 -11.83 -17.79
CA GLU A 139 10.67 -12.66 -18.81
C GLU A 139 9.62 -13.67 -18.31
N GLY A 140 9.27 -13.69 -17.02
CA GLY A 140 8.33 -14.68 -16.50
C GLY A 140 8.73 -16.12 -16.81
N GLN A 141 10.01 -16.49 -16.60
CA GLN A 141 10.37 -17.90 -16.55
C GLN A 141 9.39 -18.63 -15.62
N TYR A 142 8.80 -19.74 -16.10
CA TYR A 142 7.73 -20.54 -15.50
C TYR A 142 6.26 -20.16 -15.84
N SER A 143 5.82 -20.48 -17.06
CA SER A 143 4.72 -21.44 -17.30
C SER A 143 4.61 -21.74 -18.81
N LEU A 144 5.51 -22.58 -19.33
CA LEU A 144 5.24 -23.42 -20.50
C LEU A 144 4.59 -24.76 -20.08
N LEU A 145 4.24 -24.91 -18.80
CA LEU A 145 3.50 -26.06 -18.30
C LEU A 145 2.01 -25.83 -18.55
N ARG A 146 1.54 -26.44 -19.64
CA ARG A 146 0.14 -26.45 -20.08
C ARG A 146 -0.80 -26.71 -18.90
N GLY A 147 -1.53 -25.69 -18.45
CA GLY A 147 -2.60 -25.80 -17.45
C GLY A 147 -2.42 -25.02 -16.15
N GLU A 148 -1.26 -24.39 -15.90
CA GLU A 148 -1.05 -23.52 -14.74
C GLU A 148 -0.98 -22.03 -15.14
N ASN A 149 -1.73 -21.17 -14.42
CA ASN A 149 -1.68 -19.72 -14.60
C ASN A 149 -0.24 -19.21 -14.42
N LEU A 150 0.18 -18.27 -15.27
CA LEU A 150 1.51 -17.64 -15.16
C LEU A 150 1.68 -17.02 -13.77
N LYS A 151 2.79 -17.35 -13.08
CA LYS A 151 3.10 -16.82 -11.74
C LYS A 151 3.21 -15.28 -11.75
N SER A 152 3.69 -14.71 -12.85
CA SER A 152 3.71 -13.26 -13.08
C SER A 152 2.31 -12.66 -13.08
N TRP A 153 1.35 -13.28 -13.76
CA TRP A 153 -0.04 -12.83 -13.83
C TRP A 153 -0.69 -12.74 -12.44
N ILE A 154 -0.59 -13.80 -11.65
CA ILE A 154 -1.19 -13.85 -10.30
C ILE A 154 -0.61 -12.76 -9.40
N SER A 155 0.71 -12.51 -9.49
CA SER A 155 1.40 -11.52 -8.67
C SER A 155 0.99 -10.09 -9.03
N ILE A 156 0.90 -9.78 -10.34
CA ILE A 156 0.45 -8.49 -10.85
C ILE A 156 -1.02 -8.25 -10.50
N GLU A 157 -1.87 -9.26 -10.69
CA GLU A 157 -3.29 -9.17 -10.40
C GLU A 157 -3.51 -8.90 -8.90
N PHE A 158 -2.77 -9.59 -8.03
CA PHE A 158 -2.82 -9.35 -6.60
C PHE A 158 -2.35 -7.93 -6.23
N ALA A 159 -1.25 -7.46 -6.82
CA ALA A 159 -0.76 -6.11 -6.60
C ALA A 159 -1.80 -5.05 -7.01
N ASN A 160 -2.33 -5.15 -8.22
CA ASN A 160 -3.24 -4.16 -8.81
C ASN A 160 -4.64 -4.19 -8.19
N GLN A 161 -5.18 -5.37 -7.87
CA GLN A 161 -6.55 -5.48 -7.37
C GLN A 161 -6.66 -5.44 -5.85
N MET A 162 -5.58 -5.73 -5.11
CA MET A 162 -5.61 -5.82 -3.64
C MET A 162 -4.69 -4.80 -2.98
N ILE A 163 -3.38 -4.85 -3.28
CA ILE A 163 -2.38 -4.04 -2.56
C ILE A 163 -2.58 -2.56 -2.87
N ILE A 164 -2.56 -2.17 -4.15
CA ILE A 164 -2.66 -0.78 -4.59
C ILE A 164 -3.94 -0.10 -4.03
N PRO A 165 -5.15 -0.67 -4.16
CA PRO A 165 -6.36 -0.02 -3.63
C PRO A 165 -6.39 0.16 -2.11
N VAL A 166 -5.79 -0.78 -1.35
CA VAL A 166 -5.69 -0.69 0.11
C VAL A 166 -4.65 0.36 0.51
N LEU A 167 -3.47 0.35 -0.13
CA LEU A 167 -2.42 1.35 0.10
C LEU A 167 -2.89 2.76 -0.26
N THR A 168 -3.55 2.95 -1.40
CA THR A 168 -4.11 4.27 -1.79
C THR A 168 -5.03 4.80 -0.70
N THR A 169 -5.92 3.97 -0.16
CA THR A 169 -6.85 4.39 0.89
C THR A 169 -6.12 4.68 2.20
N LEU A 170 -5.09 3.89 2.53
CA LEU A 170 -4.27 4.09 3.72
C LEU A 170 -3.48 5.40 3.65
N PHE A 171 -2.80 5.68 2.54
CA PHE A 171 -2.04 6.92 2.38
C PHE A 171 -2.95 8.16 2.37
N LEU A 172 -4.11 8.10 1.70
CA LEU A 172 -5.10 9.19 1.77
C LEU A 172 -5.60 9.41 3.21
N HIS A 173 -5.80 8.33 3.97
CA HIS A 173 -6.21 8.42 5.37
C HIS A 173 -5.11 9.01 6.25
N ILE A 174 -3.85 8.62 6.04
CA ILE A 174 -2.69 9.17 6.74
C ILE A 174 -2.53 10.66 6.40
N ALA A 175 -2.65 11.03 5.12
CA ALA A 175 -2.57 12.42 4.65
C ALA A 175 -3.64 13.29 5.33
N LYS A 176 -4.90 12.88 5.21
CA LYS A 176 -6.06 13.62 5.72
C LYS A 176 -5.99 13.90 7.22
N ASN A 177 -5.43 12.98 7.99
CA ASN A 177 -5.36 13.08 9.45
C ASN A 177 -3.95 13.48 9.95
N HIS A 178 -3.02 13.77 9.04
CA HIS A 178 -1.63 14.14 9.34
C HIS A 178 -0.88 13.12 10.22
N PHE A 179 -1.07 11.82 9.94
CA PHE A 179 -0.42 10.75 10.70
C PHE A 179 0.99 10.40 10.19
N GLY A 180 1.43 11.01 9.08
CA GLY A 180 2.67 10.66 8.39
C GLY A 180 3.92 10.77 9.26
N THR A 181 4.05 11.88 9.98
CA THR A 181 5.19 12.16 10.88
C THR A 181 5.19 11.33 12.16
N ASP A 182 4.07 10.67 12.49
CA ASP A 182 3.96 9.80 13.65
C ASP A 182 4.21 8.33 13.27
N LEU A 183 3.76 7.90 12.09
CA LEU A 183 3.77 6.49 11.69
C LEU A 183 4.85 6.10 10.68
N LEU A 184 5.13 6.94 9.68
CA LEU A 184 5.97 6.58 8.51
C LEU A 184 7.45 6.85 8.78
N LEU A 185 7.94 6.32 9.90
CA LEU A 185 9.30 6.50 10.41
C LEU A 185 10.04 5.15 10.47
N ASP A 186 11.36 5.24 10.64
CA ASP A 186 12.26 4.12 10.94
C ASP A 186 12.05 2.91 10.00
N GLU A 187 11.73 1.72 10.52
CA GLU A 187 11.57 0.50 9.71
C GLU A 187 10.37 0.55 8.75
N ILE A 188 9.29 1.24 9.12
CA ILE A 188 8.14 1.45 8.22
C ILE A 188 8.55 2.35 7.07
N GLN A 189 9.40 3.35 7.33
CA GLN A 189 9.92 4.23 6.29
C GLN A 189 10.78 3.46 5.27
N ALA A 190 11.62 2.52 5.72
CA ALA A 190 12.40 1.67 4.82
C ALA A 190 11.49 0.80 3.93
N ALA A 191 10.41 0.23 4.49
CA ALA A 191 9.40 -0.49 3.70
C ALA A 191 8.69 0.44 2.70
N CYS A 192 8.43 1.70 3.07
CA CYS A 192 7.86 2.71 2.17
C CYS A 192 8.75 3.01 0.97
N TYR A 193 10.06 3.16 1.17
CA TYR A 193 10.99 3.32 0.05
C TYR A 193 11.01 2.09 -0.88
N LYS A 194 11.03 0.87 -0.33
CA LYS A 194 10.94 -0.37 -1.14
C LYS A 194 9.66 -0.43 -1.98
N MET A 195 8.51 -0.04 -1.40
CA MET A 195 7.25 0.04 -2.13
C MET A 195 7.33 1.10 -3.24
N LEU A 196 7.84 2.28 -2.93
CA LEU A 196 7.96 3.39 -3.87
C LEU A 196 8.86 3.03 -5.06
N ASP A 197 10.04 2.47 -4.79
CA ASP A 197 10.97 1.97 -5.82
C ASP A 197 10.31 0.89 -6.69
N SER A 198 9.62 -0.07 -6.08
CA SER A 198 8.90 -1.11 -6.82
C SER A 198 7.82 -0.52 -7.73
N LEU A 199 6.98 0.39 -7.20
CA LEU A 199 5.91 1.02 -7.98
C LEU A 199 6.45 1.84 -9.15
N TYR A 200 7.55 2.57 -8.96
CA TYR A 200 8.20 3.32 -10.05
C TYR A 200 8.93 2.41 -11.04
N MET A 201 9.55 1.32 -10.60
CA MET A 201 10.19 0.36 -11.48
C MET A 201 9.21 -0.19 -12.53
N VAL A 202 7.91 -0.34 -12.22
CA VAL A 202 6.87 -0.77 -13.19
C VAL A 202 6.79 0.18 -14.39
N THR A 203 6.96 1.49 -14.18
CA THR A 203 6.84 2.49 -15.25
C THR A 203 8.06 2.46 -16.17
N GLY A 204 9.22 2.06 -15.66
CA GLY A 204 10.50 1.98 -16.40
C GLY A 204 10.73 0.67 -17.17
N ILE A 205 10.01 -0.41 -16.85
CA ILE A 205 10.21 -1.74 -17.49
C ILE A 205 9.16 -2.06 -18.57
N SER A 206 8.51 -1.05 -19.15
CA SER A 206 7.46 -1.23 -20.16
C SER A 206 7.91 -2.06 -21.36
N GLU A 207 9.13 -1.83 -21.84
CA GLU A 207 9.72 -2.61 -22.93
C GLU A 207 9.86 -4.10 -22.58
N SER A 208 10.12 -4.46 -21.31
CA SER A 208 10.24 -5.85 -20.86
C SER A 208 8.94 -6.65 -21.00
N TYR A 209 7.77 -6.00 -21.06
CA TYR A 209 6.47 -6.68 -21.22
C TYR A 209 5.68 -6.27 -22.46
N ARG A 210 6.21 -5.39 -23.31
CA ARG A 210 5.54 -4.90 -24.52
C ARG A 210 5.08 -6.00 -25.47
N GLY A 211 5.88 -7.07 -25.60
CA GLY A 211 5.53 -8.25 -26.42
C GLY A 211 4.41 -9.13 -25.83
N ARG A 212 4.07 -8.97 -24.54
CA ARG A 212 3.09 -9.78 -23.81
C ARG A 212 1.74 -9.05 -23.75
N LYS A 213 0.97 -9.11 -24.84
CA LYS A 213 -0.29 -8.34 -25.03
C LYS A 213 -1.24 -8.34 -23.83
N SER A 214 -1.48 -9.50 -23.19
CA SER A 214 -2.38 -9.60 -22.04
C SER A 214 -1.82 -8.90 -20.80
N ILE A 215 -0.52 -9.05 -20.52
CA ILE A 215 0.16 -8.38 -19.41
C ILE A 215 0.18 -6.88 -19.67
N ASN A 216 0.55 -6.46 -20.87
CA ASN A 216 0.54 -5.06 -21.27
C ASN A 216 -0.84 -4.45 -21.04
N TYR A 217 -1.90 -5.07 -21.58
CA TYR A 217 -3.27 -4.60 -21.36
C TYR A 217 -3.63 -4.46 -19.87
N GLU A 218 -3.26 -5.44 -19.03
CA GLU A 218 -3.59 -5.40 -17.60
C GLU A 218 -2.80 -4.32 -16.84
N ILE A 219 -1.54 -4.05 -17.20
CA ILE A 219 -0.74 -2.96 -16.62
C ILE A 219 -1.30 -1.60 -17.06
N GLU A 220 -1.53 -1.41 -18.36
CA GLU A 220 -2.11 -0.19 -18.93
C GLU A 220 -3.45 0.16 -18.26
N LYS A 221 -4.32 -0.84 -18.08
CA LYS A 221 -5.63 -0.71 -17.43
C LYS A 221 -5.54 -0.25 -15.98
N HIS A 222 -4.47 -0.59 -15.26
CA HIS A 222 -4.31 -0.25 -13.83
C HIS A 222 -3.35 0.92 -13.58
N ARG A 223 -2.71 1.47 -14.62
CA ARG A 223 -1.80 2.62 -14.50
C ARG A 223 -2.42 3.80 -13.74
N PRO A 224 -3.67 4.25 -14.01
CA PRO A 224 -4.27 5.35 -13.25
C PRO A 224 -4.37 5.04 -11.74
N GLY A 225 -4.62 3.78 -11.38
CA GLY A 225 -4.66 3.34 -9.99
C GLY A 225 -3.29 3.38 -9.31
N LEU A 226 -2.23 3.02 -10.04
CA LEU A 226 -0.84 3.15 -9.60
C LEU A 226 -0.47 4.62 -9.36
N GLY A 227 -0.80 5.50 -10.31
CA GLY A 227 -0.56 6.93 -10.18
C GLY A 227 -1.34 7.57 -9.03
N GLN A 228 -2.59 7.15 -8.82
CA GLN A 228 -3.38 7.58 -7.65
C GLN A 228 -2.74 7.13 -6.33
N CYS A 229 -2.20 5.90 -6.27
CA CYS A 229 -1.49 5.40 -5.09
C CYS A 229 -0.23 6.20 -4.79
N LEU A 230 0.57 6.48 -5.83
CA LEU A 230 1.78 7.29 -5.72
C LEU A 230 1.47 8.74 -5.32
N SER A 231 0.42 9.34 -5.89
CA SER A 231 -0.07 10.66 -5.51
C SER A 231 -0.54 10.69 -4.04
N ALA A 232 -1.27 9.67 -3.59
CA ALA A 232 -1.68 9.54 -2.19
C ALA A 232 -0.46 9.40 -1.26
N PHE A 233 0.53 8.58 -1.64
CA PHE A 233 1.79 8.45 -0.92
C PHE A 233 2.51 9.79 -0.77
N ALA A 234 2.64 10.54 -1.87
CA ALA A 234 3.30 11.85 -1.90
C ALA A 234 2.65 12.87 -0.96
N SER A 235 1.34 12.75 -0.70
CA SER A 235 0.61 13.64 0.21
C SER A 235 0.78 13.36 1.71
N CYS A 236 1.52 12.31 2.09
CA CYS A 236 1.66 11.92 3.50
C CYS A 236 3.07 11.51 3.95
N PHE A 237 3.98 11.26 3.01
CA PHE A 237 5.31 10.78 3.36
C PHE A 237 6.18 11.92 3.95
N PRO A 238 6.77 11.75 5.15
CA PRO A 238 7.46 12.84 5.85
C PRO A 238 8.88 13.12 5.34
N VAL A 239 9.25 12.61 4.17
CA VAL A 239 10.60 12.70 3.60
C VAL A 239 10.55 13.11 2.12
N ALA A 240 11.46 13.98 1.71
CA ALA A 240 11.50 14.60 0.38
C ALA A 240 12.10 13.60 -0.62
N PHE A 241 11.33 12.56 -0.96
CA PHE A 241 11.84 11.41 -1.69
C PHE A 241 12.20 11.69 -3.16
N LEU A 242 11.71 12.80 -3.74
CA LEU A 242 12.13 13.26 -5.09
C LEU A 242 13.38 14.13 -5.06
N GLU A 243 13.82 14.53 -3.87
CA GLU A 243 14.94 15.44 -3.62
C GLU A 243 15.88 14.79 -2.58
N GLY A 244 16.42 13.62 -2.96
CA GLY A 244 17.21 12.73 -2.10
C GLY A 244 18.29 13.45 -1.27
N ASP A 245 18.96 14.43 -1.88
CA ASP A 245 20.06 15.18 -1.27
C ASP A 245 19.63 15.98 -0.02
N LEU A 246 18.37 16.40 0.06
CA LEU A 246 17.82 17.14 1.20
C LEU A 246 17.55 16.25 2.41
N ASN A 247 17.46 14.93 2.21
CA ASN A 247 17.03 13.99 3.25
C ASN A 247 18.07 13.76 4.35
N ASN A 248 19.32 14.19 4.14
CA ASN A 248 20.35 14.23 5.20
C ASN A 248 20.02 15.27 6.28
N ASN A 249 19.29 16.32 5.93
CA ASN A 249 18.92 17.41 6.84
C ASN A 249 17.51 17.25 7.43
N ASN A 250 16.77 16.21 7.01
CA ASN A 250 15.41 15.97 7.46
C ASN A 250 15.40 15.10 8.72
N LYS A 251 14.92 15.66 9.85
CA LYS A 251 14.83 14.97 11.15
C LYS A 251 14.00 13.67 11.15
N TYR A 252 13.08 13.51 10.21
CA TYR A 252 12.25 12.32 10.06
C TYR A 252 12.89 11.25 9.18
N SER A 253 13.96 11.59 8.46
CA SER A 253 14.63 10.69 7.53
C SER A 253 15.46 9.64 8.26
N VAL A 254 15.23 8.37 7.90
CA VAL A 254 16.08 7.26 8.31
C VAL A 254 17.50 7.44 7.77
N LEU A 255 17.69 8.11 6.63
CA LEU A 255 19.02 8.39 6.06
C LEU A 255 19.81 9.34 6.97
N ALA A 256 19.16 10.39 7.50
CA ALA A 256 19.78 11.32 8.43
C ALA A 256 20.20 10.62 9.73
N LYS A 257 19.35 9.73 10.26
CA LYS A 257 19.64 8.95 11.48
C LYS A 257 20.69 7.85 11.26
N SER A 258 20.88 7.41 10.02
CA SER A 258 21.75 6.27 9.68
C SER A 258 23.17 6.66 9.30
N GLN A 259 23.56 7.93 9.46
CA GLN A 259 24.95 8.35 9.29
C GLN A 259 25.90 7.62 10.26
N GLU A 260 25.39 7.17 11.40
CA GLU A 260 26.09 6.35 12.39
C GLU A 260 25.86 4.83 12.22
N ALA A 261 25.07 4.40 11.23
CA ALA A 261 24.78 2.99 10.97
C ALA A 261 25.91 2.29 10.19
N SER A 262 25.86 0.96 10.12
CA SER A 262 26.87 0.20 9.36
C SER A 262 26.82 0.51 7.86
N VAL A 263 27.97 0.37 7.18
CA VAL A 263 28.10 0.61 5.73
C VAL A 263 27.09 -0.20 4.92
N GLN A 264 26.79 -1.44 5.34
CA GLN A 264 25.77 -2.29 4.70
C GLN A 264 24.35 -1.73 4.80
N VAL A 265 24.00 -1.08 5.90
CA VAL A 265 22.70 -0.42 6.08
C VAL A 265 22.63 0.82 5.20
N GLN A 266 23.73 1.57 5.09
CA GLN A 266 23.82 2.75 4.23
C GLN A 266 23.71 2.38 2.73
N GLU A 267 24.42 1.35 2.28
CA GLU A 267 24.30 0.83 0.91
C GLU A 267 22.89 0.30 0.63
N MET A 268 22.29 -0.43 1.58
CA MET A 268 20.91 -0.89 1.43
C MET A 268 19.97 0.30 1.22
N LEU A 269 20.08 1.33 2.06
CA LEU A 269 19.25 2.52 2.02
C LEU A 269 19.46 3.36 0.74
N GLN A 270 20.68 3.45 0.22
CA GLN A 270 20.97 4.10 -1.07
C GLN A 270 20.38 3.32 -2.25
N ASN A 271 20.38 1.99 -2.19
CA ASN A 271 19.76 1.15 -3.20
C ASN A 271 18.22 1.21 -3.17
N LEU A 272 17.61 1.72 -2.10
CA LEU A 272 16.14 1.83 -1.98
C LEU A 272 15.52 2.92 -2.86
N SER A 273 16.31 3.71 -3.59
CA SER A 273 15.83 4.83 -4.40
C SER A 273 16.32 4.80 -5.85
N GLN A 274 16.82 3.66 -6.33
CA GLN A 274 17.44 3.58 -7.66
C GLN A 274 16.47 3.93 -8.80
N HIS A 275 15.20 3.55 -8.70
CA HIS A 275 14.19 3.79 -9.73
C HIS A 275 13.30 5.01 -9.46
N ILE A 276 13.46 5.66 -8.30
CA ILE A 276 12.68 6.84 -7.94
C ILE A 276 13.22 8.03 -8.77
N PRO A 277 12.37 8.73 -9.53
CA PRO A 277 12.82 9.87 -10.33
C PRO A 277 13.15 11.09 -9.46
N GLU A 278 14.08 11.92 -9.94
CA GLU A 278 14.35 13.24 -9.37
C GLU A 278 13.23 14.22 -9.73
N LEU A 279 12.98 15.19 -8.84
CA LEU A 279 11.96 16.23 -9.04
C LEU A 279 12.14 16.98 -10.36
N GLU A 280 13.37 17.41 -10.67
CA GLU A 280 13.70 18.16 -11.89
C GLU A 280 13.38 17.38 -13.18
N LYS A 281 13.63 16.07 -13.18
CA LYS A 281 13.32 15.20 -14.34
C LYS A 281 11.82 15.14 -14.59
N LEU A 282 11.03 15.02 -13.52
CA LEU A 282 9.57 14.99 -13.61
C LEU A 282 8.99 16.34 -14.06
N LEU A 283 9.49 17.45 -13.50
CA LEU A 283 9.07 18.81 -13.88
C LEU A 283 9.36 19.08 -15.36
N THR A 284 10.59 18.78 -15.79
CA THR A 284 11.01 18.93 -17.20
C THR A 284 10.13 18.07 -18.12
N SER A 285 9.85 16.82 -17.72
CA SER A 285 8.97 15.94 -18.49
C SER A 285 7.57 16.56 -18.66
N VAL A 286 6.93 17.00 -17.58
CA VAL A 286 5.60 17.61 -17.63
C VAL A 286 5.59 18.92 -18.44
N GLU A 287 6.61 19.77 -18.30
CA GLU A 287 6.74 21.02 -19.04
C GLU A 287 6.85 20.79 -20.55
N ILE A 288 7.66 19.82 -20.98
CA ILE A 288 7.81 19.44 -22.39
C ILE A 288 6.45 18.99 -22.96
N HIS A 289 5.69 18.19 -22.21
CA HIS A 289 4.39 17.70 -22.67
C HIS A 289 3.34 18.82 -22.74
N ALA A 290 3.34 19.74 -21.78
CA ALA A 290 2.46 20.90 -21.76
C ALA A 290 2.78 21.88 -22.91
N THR A 291 4.05 22.21 -23.10
CA THR A 291 4.49 23.20 -24.10
C THR A 291 4.31 22.70 -25.53
N ASN A 292 4.63 21.42 -25.78
CA ASN A 292 4.53 20.83 -27.11
C ASN A 292 3.14 20.23 -27.41
N SER A 293 2.18 20.32 -26.48
CA SER A 293 0.83 19.76 -26.63
C SER A 293 0.84 18.26 -27.00
N LEU A 294 1.74 17.48 -26.40
CA LEU A 294 1.87 16.05 -26.68
C LEU A 294 0.64 15.28 -26.20
N LEU A 295 0.18 14.31 -26.99
CA LEU A 295 -1.10 13.64 -26.73
C LEU A 295 -0.97 12.59 -25.61
N TYR A 296 -2.03 12.49 -24.81
CA TYR A 296 -2.17 11.47 -23.75
C TYR A 296 -1.89 10.04 -24.24
N ASN A 297 -2.41 9.68 -25.42
CA ASN A 297 -2.30 8.33 -25.97
C ASN A 297 -0.85 7.90 -26.24
N GLU A 298 0.06 8.85 -26.45
CA GLU A 298 1.47 8.59 -26.73
C GLU A 298 2.29 8.50 -25.43
N HIS A 299 1.89 9.25 -24.41
CA HIS A 299 2.63 9.39 -23.15
C HIS A 299 1.75 9.23 -21.90
N PRO A 300 0.98 8.14 -21.77
CA PRO A 300 0.01 8.01 -20.68
C PRO A 300 0.67 7.94 -19.29
N ASN A 301 1.93 7.51 -19.17
CA ASN A 301 2.68 7.54 -17.90
C ASN A 301 2.80 8.98 -17.34
N VAL A 302 3.05 9.97 -18.19
CA VAL A 302 3.23 11.36 -17.75
C VAL A 302 1.94 11.91 -17.16
N TYR A 303 0.80 11.59 -17.79
CA TYR A 303 -0.50 12.07 -17.38
C TYR A 303 -1.10 11.31 -16.20
N ASP A 304 -0.99 9.98 -16.19
CA ASP A 304 -1.62 9.15 -15.16
C ASP A 304 -0.77 8.99 -13.91
N VAL A 305 0.57 9.12 -14.01
CA VAL A 305 1.50 8.83 -12.91
C VAL A 305 2.28 10.07 -12.49
N ASP A 306 3.07 10.65 -13.39
CA ASP A 306 4.03 11.71 -13.05
C ASP A 306 3.31 12.99 -12.62
N LEU A 307 2.33 13.45 -13.41
CA LEU A 307 1.60 14.68 -13.12
C LEU A 307 0.81 14.60 -11.79
N PRO A 308 0.00 13.56 -11.50
CA PRO A 308 -0.69 13.44 -10.22
C PRO A 308 0.27 13.30 -9.03
N LEU A 309 1.41 12.63 -9.19
CA LEU A 309 2.45 12.59 -8.17
C LEU A 309 2.97 13.99 -7.89
N LEU A 310 3.42 14.71 -8.92
CA LEU A 310 4.00 16.05 -8.80
C LEU A 310 3.04 17.03 -8.13
N CYS A 311 1.77 17.04 -8.56
CA CYS A 311 0.75 17.89 -7.96
C CYS A 311 0.62 17.67 -6.45
N SER A 312 0.59 16.42 -6.01
CA SER A 312 0.49 16.09 -4.59
C SER A 312 1.78 16.34 -3.82
N TYR A 313 2.93 16.00 -4.41
CA TYR A 313 4.24 16.23 -3.81
C TYR A 313 4.50 17.72 -3.56
N LEU A 314 4.36 18.54 -4.61
CA LEU A 314 4.57 19.99 -4.53
C LEU A 314 3.57 20.64 -3.57
N SER A 315 2.29 20.24 -3.61
CA SER A 315 1.30 20.79 -2.69
C SER A 315 1.61 20.48 -1.23
N TYR A 316 2.08 19.27 -0.95
CA TYR A 316 2.44 18.85 0.41
C TYR A 316 3.70 19.57 0.90
N TRP A 317 4.78 19.58 0.11
CA TRP A 317 6.03 20.23 0.50
C TRP A 317 5.96 21.75 0.51
N TRP A 318 5.14 22.35 -0.35
CA TRP A 318 4.84 23.78 -0.28
C TRP A 318 4.27 24.17 1.09
N GLN A 319 3.36 23.37 1.65
CA GLN A 319 2.78 23.64 2.97
C GLN A 319 3.81 23.60 4.09
N LEU A 320 4.80 22.72 3.98
CA LEU A 320 5.86 22.52 4.97
C LEU A 320 7.10 23.40 4.74
N GLY A 321 7.24 23.98 3.56
CA GLY A 321 8.37 24.78 3.14
C GLY A 321 8.39 26.18 3.76
N PRO A 322 9.50 26.93 3.59
CA PRO A 322 9.65 28.26 4.16
C PRO A 322 8.65 29.28 3.60
N GLU A 323 8.06 29.03 2.45
CA GLU A 323 7.07 29.92 1.82
C GLU A 323 5.62 29.49 2.14
N GLY A 324 5.45 28.40 2.89
CA GLY A 324 4.16 27.81 3.20
C GLY A 324 3.35 28.54 4.28
N PRO A 325 2.02 28.37 4.29
CA PRO A 325 1.12 29.01 5.24
C PRO A 325 1.27 28.51 6.68
N LEU A 326 1.96 27.39 6.92
CA LEU A 326 2.13 26.80 8.25
C LEU A 326 3.19 27.50 9.11
N LYS A 327 3.82 28.59 8.62
CA LYS A 327 4.76 29.41 9.40
C LYS A 327 4.14 30.22 10.55
N THR A 328 2.81 30.24 10.71
CA THR A 328 2.12 31.05 11.73
C THR A 328 1.75 30.30 13.03
N GLN A 329 2.46 29.24 13.42
CA GLN A 329 2.30 28.65 14.77
C GLN A 329 3.63 28.43 15.48
#